data_AF-A0A3D2B7R6-F1
#
_entry.id   AF-A0A3D2B7R6-F1
#
_cell.length_a   1.000
_cell.length_b   1.000
_cell.length_c   1.000
_cell.angle_alpha   90.00
_cell.angle_beta   90.00
_cell.angle_gamma   90.00
#
_symmetry.space_group_name_H-M   'P 1'
#
loop_
_entity.id
_entity.type
_entity.pdbx_description
1 polymer ?
#
loop_
_entity_poly.entity_id
_entity_poly.type
_entity_poly.pdbx_seq_one_letter_code
_entity_poly.pdbx_strand_id
1 'polypeptide(L)' 'AVMAAKARGNRVVAVGTTSVRSLESAAQAAKDALIAPFFDDTQIFIYPGYQYQVIDALVTNFHL' A
#
# COMPACT_ATOMS: atom_id res chain seq x y z
N ALA A 1 -0.06 -6.72 11.09
CA ALA A 1 -0.33 -7.84 10.16
C ALA A 1 0.51 -7.75 8.87
N VAL A 2 0.46 -6.62 8.15
CA VAL A 2 1.21 -6.40 6.89
C VAL A 2 2.71 -6.67 7.02
N MET A 3 3.38 -6.04 8.00
CA MET A 3 4.80 -6.28 8.30
C MET A 3 5.10 -7.76 8.57
N ALA A 4 4.27 -8.43 9.35
CA ALA A 4 4.44 -9.84 9.66
C ALA A 4 4.24 -10.74 8.42
N ALA A 5 3.35 -10.36 7.50
CA ALA A 5 3.18 -11.06 6.22
C ALA A 5 4.44 -10.92 5.35
N LYS A 6 4.96 -9.69 5.19
CA LYS A 6 6.21 -9.42 4.46
C LYS A 6 7.41 -10.12 5.08
N ALA A 7 7.53 -10.11 6.41
CA ALA A 7 8.60 -10.82 7.12
C ALA A 7 8.58 -12.34 6.92
N ARG A 8 7.41 -12.92 6.66
CA ARG A 8 7.27 -14.34 6.29
C ARG A 8 7.47 -14.63 4.80
N GLY A 9 7.76 -13.61 3.98
CA GLY A 9 7.84 -13.76 2.53
C GLY A 9 6.48 -13.94 1.84
N ASN A 10 5.37 -13.68 2.55
CA ASN A 10 4.04 -13.73 1.96
C ASN A 10 3.73 -12.46 1.18
N ARG A 11 2.82 -12.58 0.22
CA ARG A 11 2.31 -11.44 -0.56
C ARG A 11 1.28 -10.63 0.24
N VAL A 12 1.31 -9.32 0.04
CA VAL A 12 0.27 -8.37 0.45
C VAL A 12 -0.58 -8.05 -0.77
N VAL A 13 -1.81 -8.55 -0.77
CA VAL A 13 -2.77 -8.35 -1.86
C VAL A 13 -3.79 -7.31 -1.43
N ALA A 14 -3.79 -6.15 -2.10
CA ALA A 14 -4.79 -5.13 -1.86
C ALA A 14 -6.10 -5.50 -2.58
N VAL A 15 -7.22 -5.30 -1.88
CA VAL A 15 -8.56 -5.41 -2.46
C VAL A 15 -9.15 -4.01 -2.53
N GLY A 16 -9.29 -3.48 -3.74
CA GLY A 16 -9.72 -2.12 -4.02
C GLY A 16 -8.57 -1.10 -4.05
N THR A 17 -8.72 -0.08 -4.90
CA THR A 17 -7.74 0.99 -5.08
C THR A 17 -7.63 1.93 -3.87
N THR A 18 -8.70 2.10 -3.09
CA THR A 18 -8.63 2.84 -1.81
C THR A 18 -7.65 2.19 -0.84
N SER A 19 -7.69 0.87 -0.70
CA SER A 19 -6.77 0.10 0.15
C SER A 19 -5.31 0.27 -0.29
N VAL A 20 -5.06 0.32 -1.60
CA VAL A 20 -3.73 0.63 -2.16
C VAL A 20 -3.28 2.01 -1.72
N ARG A 21 -4.10 3.04 -1.96
CA ARG A 21 -3.74 4.43 -1.61
C ARG A 21 -3.48 4.60 -0.12
N SER A 22 -4.30 3.99 0.74
CA SER A 22 -4.11 4.04 2.19
C SER A 22 -2.79 3.39 2.63
N LEU A 23 -2.46 2.20 2.12
CA LEU A 23 -1.22 1.50 2.48
C LEU A 23 0.03 2.19 1.93
N GLU A 24 -0.02 2.68 0.70
CA GLU A 24 1.10 3.39 0.08
C GLU A 24 1.34 4.76 0.71
N SER A 25 0.29 5.48 1.14
CA SER A 25 0.45 6.70 1.94
C SER A 25 1.04 6.43 3.32
N ALA A 26 0.57 5.39 4.01
CA ALA A 26 1.16 5.00 5.29
C ALA A 26 2.64 4.61 5.14
N ALA A 27 3.02 3.99 4.01
CA ALA A 27 4.40 3.67 3.70
C ALA A 27 5.25 4.92 3.40
N GLN A 28 4.74 5.87 2.63
CA GLN A 28 5.44 7.15 2.39
C GLN A 28 5.65 7.98 3.67
N ALA A 29 4.71 7.91 4.61
CA ALA A 29 4.80 8.61 5.89
C ALA A 29 5.71 7.89 6.91
N ALA A 30 5.95 6.59 6.73
CA ALA A 30 6.80 5.81 7.62
C ALA A 30 8.28 6.16 7.41
N LYS A 31 9.03 6.32 8.51
CA LYS A 31 10.45 6.70 8.47
C LYS A 31 11.37 5.50 8.62
N ASP A 32 11.15 4.71 9.66
CA ASP A 32 12.07 3.64 10.10
C ASP A 32 11.57 2.23 9.77
N ALA A 33 10.41 2.12 9.11
CA ALA A 33 9.78 0.86 8.77
C ALA A 33 9.04 0.98 7.44
N LEU A 34 8.73 -0.17 6.81
CA LEU A 34 7.95 -0.20 5.58
C LEU A 34 6.54 0.39 5.75
N ILE A 35 5.94 0.21 6.93
CA ILE A 35 4.65 0.81 7.32
C ILE A 35 4.64 0.95 8.85
N ALA A 36 4.08 2.05 9.36
CA ALA A 36 3.80 2.29 10.77
C ALA A 36 2.29 2.57 10.97
N PRO A 37 1.75 2.52 12.22
CA PRO A 37 0.42 3.03 12.49
C PRO A 37 0.27 4.45 11.94
N PHE A 38 -0.76 4.66 11.13
CA PHE A 38 -0.97 5.89 10.38
C PHE A 38 -2.46 6.21 10.40
N PHE A 39 -2.79 7.48 10.65
CA PHE A 39 -4.16 7.98 10.63
C PHE A 39 -4.14 9.42 10.13
N ASP A 40 -4.41 9.59 8.84
CA ASP A 40 -4.49 10.87 8.17
C ASP A 40 -5.21 10.69 6.83
N ASP A 41 -5.53 11.80 6.18
CA ASP A 41 -6.03 11.81 4.81
C ASP A 41 -4.91 11.47 3.81
N THR A 42 -5.31 10.88 2.67
CA THR A 42 -4.38 10.58 1.58
C THR A 42 -4.65 11.42 0.34
N GLN A 43 -3.63 12.17 -0.07
CA GLN A 43 -3.59 12.90 -1.34
C GLN A 43 -2.70 12.20 -2.37
N ILE A 44 -2.31 10.94 -2.13
CA ILE A 44 -1.43 10.21 -3.05
C ILE A 44 -2.12 10.03 -4.41
N PHE A 45 -1.38 10.34 -5.48
CA PHE A 45 -1.78 10.11 -6.85
C PHE A 45 -0.82 9.12 -7.50
N ILE A 46 -1.34 7.95 -7.86
CA ILE A 46 -0.55 6.83 -8.37
C ILE A 46 -0.75 6.75 -9.89
N TYR A 47 0.35 6.88 -10.63
CA TYR A 47 0.38 6.90 -12.10
C TYR A 47 1.48 5.94 -12.61
N PRO A 48 1.51 5.61 -13.93
CA PRO A 48 2.51 4.73 -14.49
C PRO A 48 3.95 5.17 -14.14
N GLY A 49 4.75 4.23 -13.63
CA GLY A 49 6.10 4.50 -13.11
C GLY A 49 6.18 4.63 -11.58
N TYR A 50 5.05 4.69 -10.87
CA TYR A 50 5.05 4.60 -9.41
C TYR A 50 5.58 3.25 -8.92
N GLN A 51 6.51 3.28 -7.96
CA GLN A 51 7.04 2.08 -7.32
C GLN A 51 6.26 1.78 -6.04
N TYR A 52 5.51 0.67 -6.06
CA TYR A 52 4.78 0.20 -4.88
C TYR A 52 5.75 -0.29 -3.82
N GLN A 53 5.60 0.21 -2.60
CA GLN A 53 6.42 -0.21 -1.46
C GLN A 53 5.80 -1.43 -0.78
N VAL A 54 4.48 -1.42 -0.62
CA VAL A 54 3.77 -2.42 0.21
C VAL A 54 3.05 -3.44 -0.65
N ILE A 55 2.39 -3.01 -1.74
CA ILE A 55 1.46 -3.86 -2.49
C ILE A 55 2.18 -4.79 -3.47
N ASP A 56 1.90 -6.09 -3.38
CA ASP A 56 2.44 -7.10 -4.32
C ASP A 56 1.45 -7.46 -5.43
N ALA A 57 0.15 -7.35 -5.15
CA ALA A 57 -0.91 -7.57 -6.14
C ALA A 57 -2.16 -6.75 -5.79
N LEU A 58 -2.96 -6.46 -6.80
CA LEU A 58 -4.21 -5.71 -6.67
C LEU A 58 -5.38 -6.51 -7.26
N VAL A 59 -6.44 -6.66 -6.47
CA VAL A 59 -7.76 -7.08 -6.94
C VAL A 59 -8.65 -5.83 -6.97
N THR A 60 -9.10 -5.44 -8.14
CA THR A 60 -9.96 -4.27 -8.35
C THR A 60 -10.88 -4.49 -9.54
N ASN A 61 -11.89 -3.63 -9.67
CA ASN A 61 -12.73 -3.54 -10.87
C ASN A 61 -12.00 -2.86 -12.04
N PHE A 62 -12.58 -2.97 -13.23
CA PHE A 62 -12.27 -2.08 -14.35
C PHE A 62 -12.86 -0.70 -14.06
N HIS A 63 -12.07 0.33 -14.35
CA HIS A 63 -12.44 1.74 -14.18
C HIS A 63 -12.59 2.38 -15.57
N LEU A 64 -13.42 3.43 -15.68
CA LEU A 64 -13.58 4.22 -16.91
C LEU A 64 -12.35 5.10 -17.19
#